data_AF-A0A949RVE7-F1
#
_entry.id   AF-A0A949RVE7-F1
#
_cell.length_a   1.000
_cell.length_b   1.000
_cell.length_c   1.000
_cell.angle_alpha   90.00
_cell.angle_beta   90.00
_cell.angle_gamma   90.00
#
_symmetry.space_group_name_H-M   'P 1'
#
loop_
_entity.id
_entity.type
_entity.pdbx_description
1 polymer ?
#
loop_
_entity_poly.entity_id
_entity_poly.type
_entity_poly.pdbx_seq_one_letter_code
_entity_poly.pdbx_strand_id
1 'polypeptide(L)'
;MAAAVQAPPSPVELAARAIESFLRSSRQPQLIEPGDPPIALDAGSCQLTTAPRWVTFEAWDKERLLSRRVAAVKHTSPGRLELTTLRFGGKPGSLFLLDASRPRNEGLRRKGHRLVFGEQFRQMLRHSYPGWTIRGLSTEANLEESLSPSFPRALLTKGAAGWAAIAAPPSSNIDAVLAFGLIWLDYLRRRERKLAVHGLAVYLPGGTEQTTILRVRHLNSAAGYAVFTYDEDAPPRQVDLQDCGNVHAHLERRIPPRETLPGPEALLEEQLRSQIALLDARLRPSPVYGQVSATAAADRGILDLLAVDYSGRLAVIELKASESIQLPLQALDYWIRVNRHLAEGDFPKRGYFEDIALHPAPPRLLLAAPATRFHPSNETVLRYFHPDIEVERIGLAHGWGGPVRVLFRHSTMKA
;
A
#
# COMPACT_ATOMS: atom_id res chain seq x y z
N MET A 1 -8.63 38.17 56.61
CA MET A 1 -9.15 37.88 55.26
C MET A 1 -8.81 36.44 54.94
N ALA A 2 -9.78 35.53 55.04
CA ALA A 2 -9.58 34.12 54.69
C ALA A 2 -9.48 34.01 53.17
N ALA A 3 -8.35 33.50 52.67
CA ALA A 3 -8.18 33.15 51.27
C ALA A 3 -9.22 32.08 50.92
N ALA A 4 -10.15 32.41 50.02
CA ALA A 4 -11.11 31.45 49.49
C ALA A 4 -10.34 30.31 48.82
N VAL A 5 -10.41 29.12 49.41
CA VAL A 5 -9.90 27.89 48.79
C VAL A 5 -10.75 27.66 47.54
N GLN A 6 -10.17 27.92 46.36
CA GLN A 6 -10.84 27.64 45.09
C GLN A 6 -11.18 26.16 45.01
N ALA A 7 -12.46 25.85 44.78
CA ALA A 7 -12.90 24.49 44.51
C ALA A 7 -12.11 23.91 43.32
N PRO A 8 -11.80 22.60 43.32
CA PRO A 8 -11.08 21.98 42.20
C PRO A 8 -11.85 22.23 40.89
N PRO A 9 -11.15 22.59 39.80
CA PRO A 9 -11.80 22.92 38.54
C PRO A 9 -12.64 21.74 38.05
N SER A 10 -13.85 22.02 37.61
CA SER A 10 -14.75 21.04 37.02
C SER A 10 -14.12 20.41 35.76
N PRO A 11 -14.52 19.19 35.35
CA PRO A 11 -14.03 18.57 34.12
C PRO A 11 -14.22 19.45 32.87
N VAL A 12 -15.28 20.27 32.87
CA VAL A 12 -15.59 21.26 31.83
C VAL A 12 -14.53 22.36 31.80
N GLU A 13 -14.21 22.95 32.96
CA GLU A 13 -13.17 23.98 33.06
C GLU A 13 -11.78 23.44 32.73
N LEU A 14 -11.48 22.19 33.11
CA LEU A 14 -10.23 21.51 32.75
C LEU A 14 -10.12 21.32 31.23
N ALA A 15 -11.21 20.92 30.56
CA ALA A 15 -11.24 20.78 29.11
C ALA A 15 -11.05 22.11 28.39
N ALA A 16 -11.78 23.15 28.82
CA ALA A 16 -11.64 24.49 28.25
C ALA A 16 -10.21 25.04 28.39
N ARG A 17 -9.65 24.97 29.61
CA ARG A 17 -8.27 25.42 29.88
C ARG A 17 -7.24 24.64 29.06
N ALA A 18 -7.43 23.33 28.90
CA ALA A 18 -6.52 22.51 28.09
C ALA A 18 -6.54 22.90 26.61
N ILE A 19 -7.73 23.17 26.04
CA ILE A 19 -7.88 23.62 24.65
C ILE A 19 -7.25 25.00 24.46
N GLU A 20 -7.56 25.95 25.33
CA GLU A 20 -6.98 27.30 25.26
C GLU A 20 -5.45 27.28 25.42
N SER A 21 -4.94 26.49 26.36
CA SER A 21 -3.50 26.32 26.57
C SER A 21 -2.82 25.71 25.35
N PHE A 22 -3.45 24.71 24.72
CA PHE A 22 -2.96 24.13 23.49
C PHE A 22 -2.90 25.17 22.36
N LEU A 23 -3.99 25.93 22.14
CA LEU A 23 -4.05 26.94 21.07
C LEU A 23 -2.99 28.03 21.25
N ARG A 24 -2.80 28.53 22.48
CA ARG A 24 -1.80 29.57 22.78
C ARG A 24 -0.36 29.09 22.64
N SER A 25 -0.09 27.80 22.88
CA SER A 25 1.27 27.23 22.88
C SER A 25 1.69 26.57 21.57
N SER A 26 0.75 26.45 20.61
CA SER A 26 0.98 25.81 19.31
C SER A 26 1.37 26.83 18.26
N ARG A 27 2.23 26.43 17.31
CA ARG A 27 2.63 27.29 16.19
C ARG A 27 1.82 27.00 14.93
N GLN A 28 1.48 25.74 14.68
CA GLN A 28 0.64 25.31 13.55
C GLN A 28 -0.44 24.33 14.06
N PRO A 29 -1.39 24.80 14.87
CA PRO A 29 -2.44 23.94 15.41
C PRO A 29 -3.35 23.39 14.30
N GLN A 30 -3.66 22.10 14.37
CA GLN A 30 -4.61 21.40 13.49
C GLN A 30 -5.61 20.63 14.35
N LEU A 31 -6.88 20.66 13.94
CA LEU A 31 -7.93 19.79 14.45
C LEU A 31 -8.09 18.58 13.52
N ILE A 32 -8.25 17.40 14.10
CA ILE A 32 -8.54 16.17 13.37
C ILE A 32 -9.74 15.48 14.02
N GLU A 33 -10.82 15.31 13.27
CA GLU A 33 -11.95 14.45 13.62
C GLU A 33 -11.99 13.22 12.71
N PRO A 34 -12.09 11.99 13.25
CA PRO A 34 -12.26 10.79 12.43
C PRO A 34 -13.48 10.88 11.50
N GLY A 35 -13.22 10.94 10.21
CA GLY A 35 -14.17 11.05 9.10
C GLY A 35 -13.96 12.30 8.25
N ASP A 36 -13.23 13.27 8.77
CA ASP A 36 -13.15 14.62 8.26
C ASP A 36 -11.70 15.05 7.99
N PRO A 37 -11.37 15.73 6.87
CA PRO A 37 -10.05 16.31 6.65
C PRO A 37 -9.52 17.12 7.85
N PRO A 38 -8.20 17.25 8.06
CA PRO A 38 -7.67 18.11 9.11
C PRO A 38 -8.06 19.59 8.88
N ILE A 39 -8.56 20.26 9.91
CA ILE A 39 -8.84 21.70 9.88
C ILE A 39 -7.64 22.45 10.47
N ALA A 40 -7.03 23.35 9.71
CA ALA A 40 -6.01 24.25 10.25
C ALA A 40 -6.67 25.28 11.20
N LEU A 41 -6.10 25.46 12.39
CA LEU A 41 -6.65 26.35 13.42
C LEU A 41 -5.93 27.70 13.43
N ASP A 42 -6.06 28.46 12.35
CA ASP A 42 -5.58 29.84 12.23
C ASP A 42 -6.28 30.81 13.21
N ALA A 43 -5.73 32.01 13.39
CA ALA A 43 -6.31 33.04 14.23
C ALA A 43 -7.74 33.39 13.76
N GLY A 44 -8.74 33.08 14.59
CA GLY A 44 -10.15 33.31 14.27
C GLY A 44 -10.82 32.22 13.42
N SER A 45 -10.20 31.05 13.26
CA SER A 45 -10.80 29.86 12.61
C SER A 45 -11.43 28.87 13.60
N CYS A 46 -11.50 29.25 14.89
CA CYS A 46 -12.11 28.44 15.93
C CYS A 46 -12.69 29.29 17.04
N GLN A 47 -13.67 28.71 17.73
CA GLN A 47 -14.34 29.28 18.88
C GLN A 47 -14.54 28.22 19.96
N LEU A 48 -14.37 28.64 21.20
CA LEU A 48 -14.64 27.83 22.37
C LEU A 48 -15.80 28.47 23.14
N THR A 49 -16.92 27.76 23.25
CA THR A 49 -18.09 28.21 24.01
C THR A 49 -18.25 27.33 25.24
N THR A 50 -18.07 27.93 26.42
CA THR A 50 -18.19 27.25 27.71
C THR A 50 -19.57 27.44 28.30
N ALA A 51 -20.25 26.34 28.64
CA ALA A 51 -21.51 26.33 29.39
C ALA A 51 -21.30 25.62 30.75
N PRO A 52 -22.21 25.75 31.74
CA PRO A 52 -22.00 25.17 33.07
C PRO A 52 -21.77 23.65 33.11
N ARG A 53 -22.20 22.92 32.07
CA ARG A 53 -22.15 21.45 32.01
C ARG A 53 -21.38 20.88 30.81
N TRP A 54 -20.92 21.72 29.89
CA TRP A 54 -20.24 21.26 28.68
C TRP A 54 -19.40 22.38 28.07
N VAL A 55 -18.38 21.99 27.31
CA VAL A 55 -17.62 22.88 26.44
C VAL A 55 -17.93 22.51 25.00
N THR A 56 -18.25 23.47 24.15
CA THR A 56 -18.33 23.24 22.70
C THR A 56 -17.11 23.86 22.06
N PHE A 57 -16.43 23.06 21.25
CA PHE A 57 -15.35 23.52 20.40
C PHE A 57 -15.86 23.56 18.96
N GLU A 58 -15.73 24.73 18.36
CA GLU A 58 -16.10 25.00 16.97
C GLU A 58 -14.83 25.35 16.21
N ALA A 59 -14.65 24.77 15.03
CA ALA A 59 -13.55 25.06 14.14
C ALA A 59 -14.06 25.08 12.70
N TRP A 60 -13.56 25.97 11.88
CA TRP A 60 -14.01 26.15 10.51
C TRP A 60 -12.87 26.48 9.57
N ASP A 61 -13.04 26.08 8.33
CA ASP A 61 -12.22 26.49 7.18
C ASP A 61 -13.13 27.11 6.11
N LYS A 62 -12.65 27.21 4.87
CA LYS A 62 -13.45 27.74 3.76
C LYS A 62 -14.57 26.80 3.31
N GLU A 63 -14.49 25.52 3.65
CA GLU A 63 -15.34 24.46 3.13
C GLU A 63 -16.42 24.05 4.15
N ARG A 64 -16.16 24.19 5.46
CA ARG A 64 -17.09 23.70 6.49
C ARG A 64 -16.87 24.27 7.89
N LEU A 65 -17.93 24.14 8.70
CA LEU A 65 -17.93 24.35 10.15
C LEU A 65 -18.08 23.02 10.88
N LEU A 66 -17.16 22.74 11.80
CA LEU A 66 -17.20 21.61 12.70
C LEU A 66 -17.53 22.09 14.12
N SER A 67 -18.64 21.64 14.69
CA SER A 67 -19.04 21.96 16.08
C SER A 67 -19.18 20.67 16.89
N ARG A 68 -18.46 20.56 18.01
CA ARG A 68 -18.44 19.36 18.87
C ARG A 68 -18.48 19.70 20.36
N ARG A 69 -19.37 19.02 21.10
CA ARG A 69 -19.37 19.05 22.57
C ARG A 69 -18.25 18.17 23.10
N VAL A 70 -17.37 18.73 23.91
CA VAL A 70 -16.26 18.04 24.58
C VAL A 70 -16.76 17.47 25.90
N ALA A 71 -16.65 16.15 26.05
CA ALA A 71 -17.04 15.42 27.26
C ALA A 71 -15.88 15.29 28.26
N ALA A 72 -14.67 15.03 27.77
CA ALA A 72 -13.50 14.83 28.62
C ALA A 72 -12.20 15.06 27.87
N VAL A 73 -11.14 15.40 28.62
CA VAL A 73 -9.75 15.34 28.14
C VAL A 73 -9.22 13.94 28.39
N LYS A 74 -8.85 13.23 27.32
CA LYS A 74 -8.32 11.87 27.39
C LYS A 74 -6.80 11.86 27.55
N HIS A 75 -6.11 12.80 26.91
CA HIS A 75 -4.65 12.91 27.00
C HIS A 75 -4.16 14.33 26.68
N THR A 76 -3.19 14.83 27.45
CA THR A 76 -2.54 16.12 27.25
C THR A 76 -1.02 15.97 27.25
N SER A 77 -0.35 16.54 26.26
CA SER A 77 1.12 16.69 26.24
C SER A 77 1.52 17.93 25.43
N PRO A 78 2.77 18.42 25.50
CA PRO A 78 3.17 19.60 24.75
C PRO A 78 2.87 19.50 23.25
N GLY A 79 2.02 20.39 22.73
CA GLY A 79 1.57 20.40 21.33
C GLY A 79 0.59 19.28 20.96
N ARG A 80 -0.09 18.64 21.92
CA ARG A 80 -1.10 17.60 21.69
C ARG A 80 -2.21 17.64 22.72
N LEU A 81 -3.45 17.53 22.25
CA LEU A 81 -4.62 17.28 23.06
C LEU A 81 -5.52 16.22 22.41
N GLU A 82 -5.92 15.21 23.18
CA GLU A 82 -6.92 14.19 22.76
C GLU A 82 -8.17 14.36 23.61
N LEU A 83 -9.29 14.55 22.95
CA LEU A 83 -10.58 14.86 23.55
C LEU A 83 -11.59 13.77 23.24
N THR A 84 -12.41 13.44 24.23
CA THR A 84 -13.65 12.68 24.02
C THR A 84 -14.76 13.67 23.72
N THR A 85 -15.47 13.49 22.61
CA THR A 85 -16.58 14.36 22.20
C THR A 85 -17.91 13.61 22.24
N LEU A 86 -19.01 14.35 22.26
CA LEU A 86 -20.35 13.82 22.02
C LEU A 86 -20.79 14.25 20.63
N ARG A 87 -21.04 13.26 19.76
CA ARG A 87 -21.65 13.51 18.44
C ARG A 87 -23.15 13.81 18.61
N PHE A 88 -23.76 14.36 17.56
CA PHE A 88 -25.22 14.45 17.46
C PHE A 88 -25.82 13.05 17.70
N GLY A 89 -26.76 12.95 18.64
CA GLY A 89 -27.33 11.68 19.10
C GLY A 89 -26.61 11.00 20.28
N GLY A 90 -25.64 11.67 20.91
CA GLY A 90 -25.05 11.25 22.20
C GLY A 90 -23.98 10.16 22.12
N LYS A 91 -23.59 9.71 20.93
CA LYS A 91 -22.51 8.72 20.76
C LYS A 91 -21.15 9.36 21.04
N PRO A 92 -20.27 8.68 21.81
CA PRO A 92 -18.92 9.18 22.07
C PRO A 92 -18.11 9.19 20.77
N GLY A 93 -17.37 10.28 20.55
CA GLY A 93 -16.42 10.48 19.46
C GLY A 93 -15.04 10.84 20.01
N SER A 94 -14.05 10.94 19.12
CA SER A 94 -12.71 11.41 19.45
C SER A 94 -12.37 12.62 18.60
N LEU A 95 -11.68 13.59 19.21
CA LEU A 95 -11.21 14.79 18.54
C LEU A 95 -9.74 15.02 18.96
N PHE A 96 -8.87 15.26 18.00
CA PHE A 96 -7.44 15.46 18.24
C PHE A 96 -7.06 16.89 17.87
N LEU A 97 -6.37 17.59 18.76
CA LEU A 97 -5.70 18.86 18.45
C LEU A 97 -4.19 18.62 18.47
N LEU A 98 -3.50 18.97 17.37
CA LEU A 98 -2.08 18.69 17.18
C LEU A 98 -1.33 19.92 16.65
N ASP A 99 -0.16 20.21 17.22
CA ASP A 99 0.75 21.22 16.67
C ASP A 99 1.58 20.58 15.54
N ALA A 100 1.28 20.94 14.29
CA ALA A 100 1.91 20.39 13.09
C ALA A 100 3.39 20.78 12.95
N SER A 101 3.83 21.86 13.62
CA SER A 101 5.22 22.31 13.57
C SER A 101 6.17 21.46 14.42
N ARG A 102 5.66 20.50 15.20
CA ARG A 102 6.47 19.66 16.11
C ARG A 102 6.71 18.28 15.50
N PRO A 103 7.96 17.88 15.21
CA PRO A 103 8.28 16.56 14.65
C PRO A 103 7.77 15.39 15.51
N ARG A 104 7.78 15.53 16.84
CA ARG A 104 7.29 14.50 17.78
C ARG A 104 5.80 14.15 17.58
N ASN A 105 5.02 15.03 16.96
CA ASN A 105 3.60 14.81 16.70
C ASN A 105 3.32 14.09 15.38
N GLU A 106 4.34 13.87 14.54
CA GLU A 106 4.17 13.31 13.20
C GLU A 106 3.49 11.93 13.21
N GLY A 107 3.89 11.03 14.11
CA GLY A 107 3.27 9.72 14.25
C GLY A 107 1.78 9.77 14.61
N LEU A 108 1.37 10.77 15.41
CA LEU A 108 -0.02 10.95 15.80
C LEU A 108 -0.83 11.69 14.73
N ARG A 109 -0.24 12.63 14.00
CA ARG A 109 -0.84 13.22 12.79
C ARG A 109 -1.15 12.12 11.77
N ARG A 110 -0.18 11.24 11.49
CA ARG A 110 -0.38 10.05 10.66
C ARG A 110 -1.50 9.17 11.21
N LYS A 111 -1.58 8.94 12.53
CA LYS A 111 -2.69 8.17 13.15
C LYS A 111 -4.05 8.85 12.97
N GLY A 112 -4.12 10.17 13.17
CA GLY A 112 -5.33 10.96 12.93
C GLY A 112 -5.80 10.83 11.49
N HIS A 113 -4.91 11.04 10.51
CA HIS A 113 -5.23 10.90 9.09
C HIS A 113 -5.70 9.48 8.74
N ARG A 114 -5.12 8.44 9.36
CA ARG A 114 -5.60 7.06 9.20
C ARG A 114 -7.01 6.87 9.73
N LEU A 115 -7.35 7.45 10.88
CA LEU A 115 -8.71 7.37 11.44
C LEU A 115 -9.71 8.11 10.57
N VAL A 116 -9.31 9.26 10.01
CA VAL A 116 -10.11 10.01 9.03
C VAL A 116 -10.43 9.13 7.83
N PHE A 117 -9.39 8.62 7.18
CA PHE A 117 -9.54 7.81 5.99
C PHE A 117 -10.25 6.47 6.28
N GLY A 118 -10.08 5.89 7.47
CA GLY A 118 -10.80 4.68 7.89
C GLY A 118 -12.33 4.87 7.95
N GLU A 119 -12.81 6.04 8.36
CA GLU A 119 -14.24 6.36 8.34
C GLU A 119 -14.74 6.65 6.91
N GLN A 120 -13.96 7.36 6.08
CA GLN A 120 -14.27 7.51 4.65
C GLN A 120 -14.38 6.14 3.97
N PHE A 121 -13.45 5.23 4.25
CA PHE A 121 -13.49 3.86 3.76
C PHE A 121 -14.73 3.10 4.25
N ARG A 122 -15.15 3.30 5.51
CA ARG A 122 -16.42 2.74 6.00
C ARG A 122 -17.62 3.21 5.18
N GLN A 123 -17.66 4.49 4.80
CA GLN A 123 -18.73 5.04 3.98
C GLN A 123 -18.70 4.46 2.56
N MET A 124 -17.53 4.37 1.94
CA MET A 124 -17.34 3.72 0.64
C MET A 124 -17.86 2.28 0.64
N LEU A 125 -17.53 1.49 1.68
CA LEU A 125 -17.99 0.10 1.81
C LEU A 125 -19.51 -0.01 1.93
N ARG A 126 -20.16 0.91 2.65
CA ARG A 126 -21.63 0.93 2.76
C ARG A 126 -22.31 1.23 1.44
N HIS A 127 -21.68 2.04 0.60
CA HIS A 127 -22.18 2.35 -0.74
C HIS A 127 -22.02 1.16 -1.69
N SER A 128 -20.81 0.61 -1.81
CA SER A 128 -20.52 -0.47 -2.78
C SER A 128 -21.09 -1.84 -2.39
N TYR A 129 -21.33 -2.09 -1.11
CA TYR A 129 -21.85 -3.37 -0.60
C TYR A 129 -23.13 -3.17 0.24
N PRO A 130 -24.25 -2.71 -0.37
CA PRO A 130 -25.49 -2.50 0.34
C PRO A 130 -26.01 -3.82 0.92
N GLY A 131 -26.45 -3.78 2.18
CA GLY A 131 -26.94 -4.96 2.91
C GLY A 131 -25.86 -5.92 3.42
N TRP A 132 -24.57 -5.61 3.23
CA TRP A 132 -23.47 -6.31 3.90
C TRP A 132 -23.15 -5.66 5.25
N THR A 133 -22.76 -6.47 6.23
CA THR A 133 -22.32 -6.01 7.55
C THR A 133 -20.81 -5.87 7.59
N ILE A 134 -20.31 -4.69 7.98
CA ILE A 134 -18.88 -4.45 8.24
C ILE A 134 -18.55 -5.02 9.63
N ARG A 135 -18.08 -6.28 9.67
CA ARG A 135 -17.79 -7.00 10.92
C ARG A 135 -16.53 -6.49 11.62
N GLY A 136 -15.60 -5.91 10.87
CA GLY A 136 -14.41 -5.25 11.41
C GLY A 136 -13.81 -4.27 10.42
N LEU A 137 -13.25 -3.18 10.93
CA LEU A 137 -12.46 -2.22 10.18
C LEU A 137 -11.29 -1.78 11.07
N SER A 138 -10.06 -1.84 10.54
CA SER A 138 -8.85 -1.53 11.28
C SER A 138 -7.86 -0.74 10.44
N THR A 139 -7.16 0.18 11.09
CA THR A 139 -6.01 0.95 10.58
C THR A 139 -4.77 0.75 11.45
N GLU A 140 -4.79 -0.27 12.31
CA GLU A 140 -3.73 -0.58 13.26
C GLU A 140 -2.72 -1.54 12.63
N ALA A 141 -1.45 -1.40 13.01
CA ALA A 141 -0.39 -2.28 12.55
C ALA A 141 -0.49 -3.66 13.20
N ASN A 142 -0.17 -4.70 12.45
CA ASN A 142 0.19 -6.02 12.98
C ASN A 142 1.37 -6.54 12.17
N LEU A 143 2.59 -6.33 12.67
CA LEU A 143 3.82 -6.65 11.95
C LEU A 143 4.04 -8.15 11.82
N GLU A 144 3.61 -8.95 12.80
CA GLU A 144 3.69 -10.41 12.77
C GLU A 144 2.93 -10.99 11.58
N GLU A 145 1.76 -10.43 11.28
CA GLU A 145 0.92 -10.82 10.13
C GLU A 145 1.14 -9.94 8.90
N SER A 146 2.18 -9.08 8.90
CA SER A 146 2.48 -8.15 7.80
C SER A 146 1.35 -7.20 7.44
N LEU A 147 0.48 -6.86 8.39
CA LEU A 147 -0.65 -5.97 8.18
C LEU A 147 -0.20 -4.53 8.45
N SER A 148 -0.02 -3.79 7.36
CA SER A 148 0.39 -2.39 7.40
C SER A 148 -0.72 -1.48 7.97
N PRO A 149 -0.37 -0.47 8.77
CA PRO A 149 -1.32 0.57 9.16
C PRO A 149 -1.62 1.54 8.00
N SER A 150 -0.79 1.60 6.96
CA SER A 150 -0.96 2.55 5.85
C SER A 150 -2.24 2.35 5.05
N PHE A 151 -2.82 1.15 5.12
CA PHE A 151 -4.01 0.77 4.36
C PHE A 151 -5.10 0.34 5.34
N PRO A 152 -6.23 1.08 5.48
CA PRO A 152 -7.36 0.57 6.22
C PRO A 152 -7.84 -0.75 5.59
N ARG A 153 -8.21 -1.69 6.44
CA ARG A 153 -8.66 -3.02 6.05
C ARG A 153 -9.94 -3.39 6.78
N ALA A 154 -10.83 -4.08 6.08
CA ALA A 154 -12.14 -4.47 6.59
C ALA A 154 -12.53 -5.90 6.21
N LEU A 155 -13.40 -6.48 7.03
CA LEU A 155 -14.11 -7.72 6.74
C LEU A 155 -15.59 -7.41 6.59
N LEU A 156 -16.13 -7.69 5.40
CA LEU A 156 -17.56 -7.62 5.11
C LEU A 156 -18.17 -9.02 5.26
N THR A 157 -19.42 -9.09 5.74
CA THR A 157 -20.15 -10.36 5.87
C THR A 157 -21.62 -10.23 5.44
N LYS A 158 -22.15 -11.28 4.81
CA LYS A 158 -23.58 -11.44 4.51
C LYS A 158 -23.94 -12.92 4.67
N GLY A 159 -24.52 -13.26 5.82
CA GLY A 159 -24.68 -14.67 6.21
C GLY A 159 -23.32 -15.34 6.41
N ALA A 160 -23.10 -16.50 5.77
CA ALA A 160 -21.83 -17.23 5.81
C ALA A 160 -20.78 -16.71 4.80
N ALA A 161 -21.17 -15.81 3.89
CA ALA A 161 -20.28 -15.23 2.90
C ALA A 161 -19.47 -14.07 3.51
N GLY A 162 -18.19 -14.01 3.20
CA GLY A 162 -17.26 -12.97 3.60
C GLY A 162 -16.55 -12.32 2.41
N TRP A 163 -16.17 -11.05 2.57
CA TRP A 163 -15.33 -10.32 1.62
C TRP A 163 -14.23 -9.57 2.36
N ALA A 164 -12.98 -9.73 1.93
CA ALA A 164 -11.88 -8.91 2.39
C ALA A 164 -11.91 -7.57 1.65
N ALA A 165 -11.73 -6.44 2.34
CA ALA A 165 -11.62 -5.15 1.69
C ALA A 165 -10.41 -4.36 2.19
N ILE A 166 -9.77 -3.61 1.31
CA ILE A 166 -8.64 -2.73 1.60
C ILE A 166 -8.74 -1.45 0.77
N ALA A 167 -8.22 -0.33 1.28
CA ALA A 167 -8.13 0.92 0.53
C ALA A 167 -6.74 1.56 0.62
N ALA A 168 -6.34 2.23 -0.46
CA ALA A 168 -5.13 3.05 -0.53
C ALA A 168 -5.46 4.52 -0.30
N PRO A 169 -5.05 5.15 0.82
CA PRO A 169 -5.13 6.61 0.95
C PRO A 169 -4.32 7.31 -0.15
N PRO A 170 -4.68 8.53 -0.61
CA PRO A 170 -3.95 9.22 -1.66
C PRO A 170 -2.49 9.52 -1.30
N SER A 171 -2.20 9.69 0.00
CA SER A 171 -0.85 9.94 0.52
C SER A 171 -0.03 8.66 0.74
N SER A 172 -0.53 7.48 0.34
CA SER A 172 0.12 6.20 0.56
C SER A 172 0.91 5.75 -0.69
N ASN A 173 1.72 4.69 -0.56
CA ASN A 173 2.25 4.00 -1.73
C ASN A 173 1.12 3.16 -2.34
N ILE A 174 0.48 3.70 -3.38
CA ILE A 174 -0.72 3.11 -4.01
C ILE A 174 -0.40 1.73 -4.58
N ASP A 175 0.74 1.58 -5.25
CA ASP A 175 1.15 0.29 -5.85
C ASP A 175 1.33 -0.81 -4.80
N ALA A 176 1.55 -0.45 -3.54
CA ALA A 176 1.72 -1.44 -2.50
C ALA A 176 0.42 -2.10 -2.02
N VAL A 177 -0.74 -1.49 -2.29
CA VAL A 177 -2.01 -1.89 -1.67
C VAL A 177 -2.43 -3.30 -2.04
N LEU A 178 -2.18 -3.75 -3.27
CA LEU A 178 -2.60 -5.08 -3.71
C LEU A 178 -1.89 -6.19 -2.94
N ALA A 179 -0.57 -6.06 -2.71
CA ALA A 179 0.18 -7.04 -1.92
C ALA A 179 -0.38 -7.15 -0.49
N PHE A 180 -0.62 -6.01 0.16
CA PHE A 180 -1.22 -5.98 1.49
C PHE A 180 -2.67 -6.48 1.50
N GLY A 181 -3.42 -6.27 0.42
CA GLY A 181 -4.76 -6.80 0.24
C GLY A 181 -4.78 -8.33 0.15
N LEU A 182 -3.85 -8.93 -0.60
CA LEU A 182 -3.71 -10.39 -0.71
C LEU A 182 -3.28 -11.02 0.62
N ILE A 183 -2.37 -10.37 1.35
CA ILE A 183 -1.98 -10.77 2.71
C ILE A 183 -3.20 -10.70 3.65
N TRP A 184 -3.99 -9.64 3.57
CA TRP A 184 -5.21 -9.49 4.36
C TRP A 184 -6.25 -10.57 4.05
N LEU A 185 -6.44 -10.90 2.77
CA LEU A 185 -7.34 -11.97 2.33
C LEU A 185 -6.91 -13.32 2.89
N ASP A 186 -5.61 -13.66 2.77
CA ASP A 186 -5.06 -14.91 3.33
C ASP A 186 -5.23 -14.98 4.85
N TYR A 187 -4.88 -13.90 5.55
CA TYR A 187 -5.04 -13.79 7.00
C TYR A 187 -6.50 -14.02 7.43
N LEU A 188 -7.46 -13.40 6.72
CA LEU A 188 -8.88 -13.61 7.00
C LEU A 188 -9.33 -15.04 6.76
N ARG A 189 -8.86 -15.69 5.69
CA ARG A 189 -9.17 -17.11 5.41
C ARG A 189 -8.63 -18.05 6.48
N ARG A 190 -7.44 -17.76 7.02
CA ARG A 190 -6.86 -18.52 8.16
C ARG A 190 -7.63 -18.27 9.46
N ARG A 191 -7.98 -17.01 9.75
CA ARG A 191 -8.63 -16.61 11.01
C ARG A 191 -10.11 -16.99 11.08
N GLU A 192 -10.86 -16.74 10.01
CA GLU A 192 -12.32 -16.87 9.97
C GLU A 192 -12.75 -18.21 9.35
N ARG A 193 -12.32 -19.33 9.92
CA ARG A 193 -12.54 -20.68 9.35
C ARG A 193 -14.00 -21.09 9.12
N LYS A 194 -14.95 -20.36 9.73
CA LYS A 194 -16.41 -20.58 9.59
C LYS A 194 -17.05 -19.72 8.49
N LEU A 195 -16.31 -18.77 7.90
CA LEU A 195 -16.79 -17.90 6.84
C LEU A 195 -16.13 -18.27 5.51
N ALA A 196 -16.93 -18.29 4.44
CA ALA A 196 -16.40 -18.39 3.09
C ALA A 196 -15.95 -17.00 2.64
N VAL A 197 -14.66 -16.66 2.83
CA VAL A 197 -14.11 -15.38 2.36
C VAL A 197 -13.79 -15.47 0.86
N HIS A 198 -14.74 -15.01 0.04
CA HIS A 198 -14.76 -15.24 -1.40
C HIS A 198 -13.73 -14.42 -2.18
N GLY A 199 -13.41 -13.22 -1.72
CA GLY A 199 -12.63 -12.30 -2.53
C GLY A 199 -12.05 -11.09 -1.80
N LEU A 200 -11.36 -10.27 -2.59
CA LEU A 200 -10.72 -9.03 -2.18
C LEU A 200 -11.33 -7.86 -2.97
N ALA A 201 -11.79 -6.85 -2.24
CA ALA A 201 -12.15 -5.53 -2.78
C ALA A 201 -11.01 -4.53 -2.51
N VAL A 202 -10.51 -3.88 -3.55
CA VAL A 202 -9.43 -2.89 -3.47
C VAL A 202 -9.98 -1.53 -3.88
N TYR A 203 -9.79 -0.51 -3.04
CA TYR A 203 -10.22 0.87 -3.31
C TYR A 203 -8.99 1.77 -3.53
N LEU A 204 -9.00 2.52 -4.63
CA LEU A 204 -7.89 3.33 -5.11
C LEU A 204 -8.39 4.76 -5.40
N PRO A 205 -7.55 5.79 -5.22
CA PRO A 205 -7.85 7.12 -5.75
C PRO A 205 -8.09 7.08 -7.26
N GLY A 206 -9.01 7.89 -7.78
CA GLY A 206 -9.25 8.01 -9.22
C GLY A 206 -7.97 8.34 -10.00
N GLY A 207 -7.77 7.66 -11.15
CA GLY A 207 -6.61 7.84 -12.03
C GLY A 207 -5.37 7.04 -11.63
N THR A 208 -5.45 6.20 -10.59
CA THR A 208 -4.31 5.40 -10.07
C THR A 208 -4.55 3.89 -10.14
N GLU A 209 -5.67 3.47 -10.74
CA GLU A 209 -6.13 2.09 -10.77
C GLU A 209 -5.37 1.17 -11.73
N GLN A 210 -4.69 1.75 -12.72
CA GLN A 210 -4.17 1.03 -13.89
C GLN A 210 -3.23 -0.12 -13.54
N THR A 211 -2.23 0.14 -12.70
CA THR A 211 -1.25 -0.87 -12.26
C THR A 211 -1.94 -2.00 -11.52
N THR A 212 -2.90 -1.68 -10.64
CA THR A 212 -3.64 -2.70 -9.88
C THR A 212 -4.51 -3.56 -10.80
N ILE A 213 -5.18 -2.98 -11.79
CA ILE A 213 -6.01 -3.72 -12.76
C ILE A 213 -5.15 -4.69 -13.57
N LEU A 214 -4.02 -4.22 -14.10
CA LEU A 214 -3.09 -5.06 -14.86
C LEU A 214 -2.59 -6.25 -14.04
N ARG A 215 -2.23 -6.02 -12.77
CA ARG A 215 -1.80 -7.08 -11.85
C ARG A 215 -2.94 -8.06 -11.55
N VAL A 216 -4.14 -7.58 -11.25
CA VAL A 216 -5.31 -8.42 -10.94
C VAL A 216 -5.65 -9.39 -12.07
N ARG A 217 -5.50 -8.99 -13.34
CA ARG A 217 -5.71 -9.87 -14.51
C ARG A 217 -4.76 -11.06 -14.57
N HIS A 218 -3.63 -10.98 -13.88
CA HIS A 218 -2.60 -12.01 -13.83
C HIS A 218 -2.58 -12.75 -12.49
N LEU A 219 -3.64 -12.59 -11.70
CA LEU A 219 -3.91 -13.42 -10.52
C LEU A 219 -4.78 -14.62 -10.89
N ASN A 220 -4.75 -15.68 -10.09
CA ASN A 220 -5.54 -16.88 -10.28
C ASN A 220 -6.99 -16.73 -9.78
N SER A 221 -7.85 -17.67 -10.16
CA SER A 221 -9.27 -17.66 -9.81
C SER A 221 -9.59 -18.17 -8.40
N ALA A 222 -8.59 -18.36 -7.51
CA ALA A 222 -8.84 -18.82 -6.15
C ALA A 222 -9.52 -17.77 -5.26
N ALA A 223 -9.67 -16.55 -5.75
CA ALA A 223 -10.42 -15.47 -5.12
C ALA A 223 -11.14 -14.61 -6.17
N GLY A 224 -12.27 -14.02 -5.79
CA GLY A 224 -12.85 -12.92 -6.56
C GLY A 224 -12.07 -11.62 -6.31
N TYR A 225 -11.89 -10.81 -7.35
CA TYR A 225 -11.25 -9.49 -7.25
C TYR A 225 -12.21 -8.42 -7.72
N ALA A 226 -12.36 -7.37 -6.92
CA ALA A 226 -13.13 -6.19 -7.28
C ALA A 226 -12.28 -4.95 -7.03
N VAL A 227 -12.12 -4.10 -8.04
CA VAL A 227 -11.37 -2.84 -7.94
C VAL A 227 -12.36 -1.68 -8.02
N PHE A 228 -12.22 -0.72 -7.12
CA PHE A 228 -13.04 0.48 -7.05
C PHE A 228 -12.14 1.71 -7.10
N THR A 229 -12.56 2.73 -7.84
CA THR A 229 -11.99 4.08 -7.76
C THR A 229 -12.87 4.95 -6.89
N TYR A 230 -12.26 5.89 -6.17
CA TYR A 230 -12.98 6.91 -5.41
C TYR A 230 -12.38 8.29 -5.65
N ASP A 231 -13.25 9.30 -5.58
CA ASP A 231 -12.92 10.72 -5.57
C ASP A 231 -13.60 11.35 -4.34
N GLU A 232 -13.14 12.53 -3.88
CA GLU A 232 -13.62 13.10 -2.60
C GLU A 232 -15.13 13.38 -2.58
N ASP A 233 -15.70 13.76 -3.72
CA ASP A 233 -17.11 14.17 -3.84
C ASP A 233 -18.01 13.18 -4.60
N ALA A 234 -17.49 12.00 -4.94
CA ALA A 234 -18.20 11.02 -5.75
C ALA A 234 -18.33 9.67 -5.05
N PRO A 235 -19.45 8.95 -5.26
CA PRO A 235 -19.55 7.56 -4.79
C PRO A 235 -18.47 6.70 -5.47
N PRO A 236 -17.94 5.68 -4.76
CA PRO A 236 -16.95 4.79 -5.34
C PRO A 236 -17.53 4.05 -6.55
N ARG A 237 -16.77 4.03 -7.65
CA ARG A 237 -17.14 3.36 -8.90
C ARG A 237 -16.37 2.07 -9.04
N GLN A 238 -17.06 0.97 -9.33
CA GLN A 238 -16.39 -0.28 -9.68
C GLN A 238 -15.76 -0.17 -11.06
N VAL A 239 -14.50 -0.57 -11.18
CA VAL A 239 -13.79 -0.61 -12.45
C VAL A 239 -14.04 -1.93 -13.16
N ASP A 240 -14.26 -1.88 -14.47
CA ASP A 240 -14.25 -3.06 -15.31
C ASP A 240 -12.80 -3.53 -15.52
N LEU A 241 -12.49 -4.72 -15.02
CA LEU A 241 -11.16 -5.31 -15.14
C LEU A 241 -10.81 -5.71 -16.57
N GLN A 242 -11.78 -5.75 -17.49
CA GLN A 242 -11.55 -6.02 -18.91
C GLN A 242 -11.22 -4.75 -19.68
N ASP A 243 -11.73 -3.59 -19.24
CA ASP A 243 -11.49 -2.29 -19.86
C ASP A 243 -10.23 -1.63 -19.30
N CYS A 244 -9.06 -2.15 -19.70
CA CYS A 244 -7.78 -1.61 -19.26
C CYS A 244 -7.29 -0.45 -20.14
N GLY A 245 -8.10 0.00 -21.11
CA GLY A 245 -7.62 0.88 -22.18
C GLY A 245 -6.48 0.27 -23.01
N ASN A 246 -6.17 0.89 -24.14
CA ASN A 246 -4.95 0.57 -24.87
C ASN A 246 -3.76 1.12 -24.07
N VAL A 247 -3.20 0.29 -23.19
CA VAL A 247 -1.93 0.61 -22.54
C VAL A 247 -0.86 0.62 -23.63
N HIS A 248 -0.59 1.74 -24.27
CA HIS A 248 0.58 1.82 -25.14
C HIS A 248 1.81 1.51 -24.29
N ALA A 249 2.48 0.39 -24.58
CA ALA A 249 3.81 0.16 -24.07
C ALA A 249 4.83 0.34 -25.16
N HIS A 250 5.93 0.93 -24.75
CA HIS A 250 7.10 1.04 -25.57
C HIS A 250 8.23 0.34 -24.84
N LEU A 251 8.74 -0.72 -25.47
CA LEU A 251 10.07 -1.22 -25.20
C LEU A 251 11.05 -0.19 -25.78
N GLU A 252 11.85 0.42 -24.91
CA GLU A 252 12.85 1.38 -25.36
C GLU A 252 13.86 0.67 -26.27
N ARG A 253 14.49 1.42 -27.19
CA ARG A 253 15.59 0.84 -27.98
C ARG A 253 16.69 0.45 -26.99
N ARG A 254 17.36 -0.67 -27.24
CA ARG A 254 18.54 -1.04 -26.46
C ARG A 254 19.55 0.11 -26.47
N ILE A 255 19.83 0.66 -25.29
CA ILE A 255 20.91 1.61 -25.02
C ILE A 255 21.86 0.90 -24.05
N PRO A 256 23.20 1.05 -24.16
CA PRO A 256 24.12 0.56 -23.16
C PRO A 256 23.74 1.05 -21.75
N PRO A 257 24.00 0.26 -20.69
CA PRO A 257 23.60 0.62 -19.34
C PRO A 257 24.07 2.02 -18.98
N ARG A 258 23.18 2.86 -18.46
CA ARG A 258 23.59 4.13 -17.82
C ARG A 258 24.39 3.78 -16.57
N GLU A 259 25.38 4.63 -16.22
CA GLU A 259 26.04 4.54 -14.92
C GLU A 259 24.98 4.60 -13.81
N THR A 260 24.80 3.48 -13.11
CA THR A 260 23.90 3.37 -11.97
C THR A 260 24.54 4.04 -10.76
N LEU A 261 23.73 4.76 -9.97
CA LEU A 261 24.19 5.23 -8.67
C LEU A 261 24.58 4.01 -7.83
N PRO A 262 25.74 4.05 -7.14
CA PRO A 262 26.23 2.89 -6.38
C PRO A 262 25.24 2.52 -5.27
N GLY A 263 24.86 1.24 -5.21
CA GLY A 263 23.95 0.71 -4.21
C GLY A 263 23.98 -0.82 -4.15
N PRO A 264 23.48 -1.43 -3.05
CA PRO A 264 23.48 -2.88 -2.88
C PRO A 264 22.79 -3.64 -4.02
N GLU A 265 21.63 -3.15 -4.48
CA GLU A 265 20.91 -3.74 -5.61
C GLU A 265 21.70 -3.64 -6.93
N ALA A 266 22.35 -2.50 -7.21
CA ALA A 266 23.17 -2.33 -8.41
C ALA A 266 24.41 -3.24 -8.43
N LEU A 267 25.08 -3.40 -7.27
CA LEU A 267 26.20 -4.34 -7.13
C LEU A 267 25.75 -5.79 -7.34
N LEU A 268 24.58 -6.16 -6.81
CA LEU A 268 24.00 -7.48 -6.99
C LEU A 268 23.63 -7.73 -8.46
N GLU A 269 23.04 -6.74 -9.13
CA GLU A 269 22.73 -6.79 -10.56
C GLU A 269 23.99 -7.02 -11.40
N GLU A 270 25.02 -6.20 -11.21
CA GLU A 270 26.26 -6.30 -11.97
C GLU A 270 26.95 -7.66 -11.77
N GLN A 271 27.02 -8.12 -10.52
CA GLN A 271 27.58 -9.42 -10.18
C GLN A 271 26.78 -10.56 -10.84
N LEU A 272 25.45 -10.54 -10.76
CA LEU A 272 24.60 -11.57 -11.39
C LEU A 272 24.64 -11.52 -12.90
N ARG A 273 24.68 -10.33 -13.50
CA ARG A 273 24.76 -10.15 -14.96
C ARG A 273 26.01 -10.81 -15.54
N SER A 274 27.16 -10.65 -14.85
CA SER A 274 28.42 -11.26 -15.27
C SER A 274 28.49 -12.78 -15.03
N GLN A 275 27.63 -13.32 -14.15
CA GLN A 275 27.67 -14.72 -13.71
C GLN A 275 26.29 -15.39 -13.79
N ILE A 276 25.47 -15.04 -14.78
CA ILE A 276 24.05 -15.43 -14.83
C ILE A 276 23.84 -16.95 -14.86
N ALA A 277 24.79 -17.69 -15.44
CA ALA A 277 24.75 -19.15 -15.48
C ALA A 277 24.90 -19.79 -14.09
N LEU A 278 25.48 -19.09 -13.11
CA LEU A 278 25.53 -19.52 -11.71
C LEU A 278 24.20 -19.33 -11.00
N LEU A 279 23.36 -18.39 -11.47
CA LEU A 279 22.00 -18.22 -10.98
C LEU A 279 21.11 -19.37 -11.47
N ASP A 280 21.16 -19.67 -12.78
CA ASP A 280 20.44 -20.77 -13.43
C ASP A 280 21.26 -21.30 -14.62
N ALA A 281 21.66 -22.57 -14.58
CA ALA A 281 22.47 -23.19 -15.63
C ALA A 281 21.76 -23.27 -17.00
N ARG A 282 20.43 -23.09 -17.05
CA ARG A 282 19.67 -23.02 -18.30
C ARG A 282 19.89 -21.69 -19.03
N LEU A 283 20.27 -20.63 -18.33
CA LEU A 283 20.44 -19.30 -18.91
C LEU A 283 21.72 -19.22 -19.74
N ARG A 284 21.64 -18.53 -20.88
CA ARG A 284 22.81 -18.20 -21.68
C ARG A 284 23.65 -17.14 -20.95
N PRO A 285 24.99 -17.29 -20.91
CA PRO A 285 25.88 -16.28 -20.32
C PRO A 285 25.80 -14.91 -21.01
N SER A 286 25.41 -14.88 -22.29
CA SER A 286 25.28 -13.67 -23.09
C SER A 286 24.28 -13.90 -24.24
N PRO A 287 23.51 -12.88 -24.66
CA PRO A 287 23.40 -11.55 -24.04
C PRO A 287 22.53 -11.57 -22.77
N VAL A 288 22.88 -10.72 -21.81
CA VAL A 288 22.07 -10.43 -20.62
C VAL A 288 21.91 -8.92 -20.54
N TYR A 289 20.67 -8.45 -20.44
CA TYR A 289 20.37 -7.03 -20.41
C TYR A 289 20.04 -6.61 -18.98
N GLY A 290 20.76 -5.62 -18.48
CA GLY A 290 20.43 -4.97 -17.21
C GLY A 290 19.69 -3.66 -17.44
N GLN A 291 18.91 -3.24 -16.44
CA GLN A 291 18.22 -1.95 -16.42
C GLN A 291 17.34 -1.74 -17.67
N VAL A 292 16.52 -2.73 -18.01
CA VAL A 292 15.68 -2.69 -19.20
C VAL A 292 14.45 -1.82 -18.94
N SER A 293 14.44 -0.62 -19.54
CA SER A 293 13.29 0.27 -19.51
C SER A 293 12.18 -0.22 -20.42
N ALA A 294 11.00 -0.46 -19.84
CA ALA A 294 9.76 -0.65 -20.59
C ALA A 294 8.71 0.27 -19.97
N THR A 295 8.10 1.10 -20.80
CA THR A 295 7.03 2.00 -20.37
C THR A 295 5.68 1.35 -20.64
N ALA A 296 4.70 1.52 -19.75
CA ALA A 296 3.33 1.09 -19.96
C ALA A 296 2.41 2.10 -19.27
N ALA A 297 1.58 2.80 -20.04
CA ALA A 297 0.82 3.97 -19.55
C ALA A 297 1.76 5.02 -18.91
N ALA A 298 1.33 5.68 -17.83
CA ALA A 298 2.10 6.68 -17.09
C ALA A 298 3.24 6.08 -16.24
N ASP A 299 3.39 4.76 -16.21
CA ASP A 299 4.33 4.09 -15.32
C ASP A 299 5.62 3.66 -16.04
N ARG A 300 6.74 4.19 -15.57
CA ARG A 300 8.09 3.86 -16.05
C ARG A 300 8.75 2.94 -15.02
N GLY A 301 8.89 1.67 -15.38
CA GLY A 301 9.67 0.70 -14.64
C GLY A 301 11.00 0.40 -15.32
N ILE A 302 12.02 0.13 -14.51
CA ILE A 302 13.31 -0.42 -14.91
C ILE A 302 13.43 -1.87 -14.42
N LEU A 303 13.43 -2.83 -15.35
CA LEU A 303 13.67 -4.23 -15.04
C LEU A 303 15.14 -4.43 -14.70
N ASP A 304 15.43 -5.10 -13.58
CA ASP A 304 16.80 -5.37 -13.15
C ASP A 304 17.57 -6.19 -14.19
N LEU A 305 17.06 -7.37 -14.56
CA LEU A 305 17.72 -8.25 -15.53
C LEU A 305 16.72 -8.96 -16.46
N LEU A 306 17.05 -8.96 -17.75
CA LEU A 306 16.39 -9.75 -18.79
C LEU A 306 17.40 -10.69 -19.44
N ALA A 307 17.13 -11.98 -19.38
CA ALA A 307 17.97 -13.03 -19.94
C ALA A 307 17.17 -13.98 -20.84
N VAL A 308 17.86 -14.89 -21.51
CA VAL A 308 17.27 -15.94 -22.35
C VAL A 308 17.95 -17.27 -22.04
N ASP A 309 17.19 -18.35 -22.05
CA ASP A 309 17.74 -19.69 -21.88
C ASP A 309 18.23 -20.32 -23.20
N TYR A 310 18.86 -21.49 -23.12
CA TYR A 310 19.36 -22.17 -24.32
C TYR A 310 18.26 -22.57 -25.31
N SER A 311 17.00 -22.72 -24.85
CA SER A 311 15.83 -23.01 -25.69
C SER A 311 15.22 -21.77 -26.35
N GLY A 312 15.73 -20.58 -26.03
CA GLY A 312 15.21 -19.32 -26.55
C GLY A 312 14.09 -18.72 -25.69
N ARG A 313 13.74 -19.32 -24.55
CA ARG A 313 12.69 -18.80 -23.66
C ARG A 313 13.25 -17.68 -22.78
N LEU A 314 12.51 -16.57 -22.69
CA LEU A 314 12.92 -15.41 -21.89
C LEU A 314 12.82 -15.68 -20.39
N ALA A 315 13.67 -15.00 -19.61
CA ALA A 315 13.62 -14.97 -18.16
C ALA A 315 13.67 -13.52 -17.67
N VAL A 316 12.63 -13.13 -16.94
CA VAL A 316 12.53 -11.86 -16.20
C VAL A 316 13.08 -12.11 -14.81
N ILE A 317 14.06 -11.32 -14.39
CA ILE A 317 14.80 -11.54 -13.16
C ILE A 317 14.73 -10.26 -12.34
N GLU A 318 14.02 -10.33 -11.22
CA GLU A 318 13.87 -9.21 -10.28
C GLU A 318 14.76 -9.46 -9.06
N LEU A 319 15.52 -8.44 -8.67
CA LEU A 319 16.53 -8.51 -7.62
C LEU A 319 16.14 -7.69 -6.41
N LYS A 320 16.52 -8.18 -5.22
CA LYS A 320 16.41 -7.37 -4.00
C LYS A 320 17.57 -7.64 -3.05
N ALA A 321 18.28 -6.57 -2.64
CA ALA A 321 19.32 -6.69 -1.63
C ALA A 321 18.76 -6.59 -0.20
N SER A 322 17.58 -5.97 -0.06
CA SER A 322 16.86 -5.74 1.19
C SER A 322 15.53 -6.51 1.24
N GLU A 323 14.96 -6.64 2.42
CA GLU A 323 13.66 -7.29 2.56
C GLU A 323 12.54 -6.43 1.95
N SER A 324 11.68 -7.04 1.14
CA SER A 324 10.57 -6.36 0.47
C SER A 324 9.36 -7.28 0.31
N ILE A 325 8.21 -6.81 0.79
CA ILE A 325 6.88 -7.41 0.56
C ILE A 325 6.43 -7.21 -0.89
N GLN A 326 6.90 -6.14 -1.55
CA GLN A 326 6.44 -5.75 -2.88
C GLN A 326 7.13 -6.54 -4.01
N LEU A 327 8.22 -7.24 -3.69
CA LEU A 327 9.04 -7.96 -4.66
C LEU A 327 8.22 -8.80 -5.66
N PRO A 328 7.22 -9.61 -5.25
CA PRO A 328 6.44 -10.38 -6.22
C PRO A 328 5.67 -9.50 -7.22
N LEU A 329 4.98 -8.45 -6.75
CA LEU A 329 4.15 -7.61 -7.62
C LEU A 329 5.00 -6.69 -8.52
N GLN A 330 6.15 -6.24 -8.03
CA GLN A 330 7.13 -5.51 -8.85
C GLN A 330 7.63 -6.39 -10.00
N ALA A 331 8.03 -7.63 -9.70
CA ALA A 331 8.46 -8.58 -10.70
C ALA A 331 7.34 -8.93 -11.70
N LEU A 332 6.08 -9.03 -11.23
CA LEU A 332 4.92 -9.26 -12.07
C LEU A 332 4.71 -8.13 -13.08
N ASP A 333 4.92 -6.87 -12.71
CA ASP A 333 4.77 -5.74 -13.63
C ASP A 333 5.70 -5.87 -14.85
N TYR A 334 6.96 -6.25 -14.62
CA TYR A 334 7.89 -6.50 -15.73
C TYR A 334 7.55 -7.74 -16.51
N TRP A 335 7.13 -8.82 -15.84
CA TRP A 335 6.69 -10.02 -16.50
C TRP A 335 5.55 -9.74 -17.49
N ILE A 336 4.55 -8.95 -17.09
CA ILE A 336 3.42 -8.55 -17.94
C ILE A 336 3.93 -7.78 -19.18
N ARG A 337 4.84 -6.82 -18.99
CA ARG A 337 5.41 -6.02 -20.09
C ARG A 337 6.22 -6.87 -21.05
N VAL A 338 7.11 -7.71 -20.54
CA VAL A 338 7.98 -8.59 -21.34
C VAL A 338 7.15 -9.62 -22.09
N ASN A 339 6.16 -10.25 -21.45
CA ASN A 339 5.30 -11.24 -22.08
C ASN A 339 4.50 -10.64 -23.25
N ARG A 340 4.02 -9.40 -23.11
CA ARG A 340 3.37 -8.70 -24.22
C ARG A 340 4.34 -8.40 -25.37
N HIS A 341 5.50 -7.80 -25.09
CA HIS A 341 6.47 -7.48 -26.14
C HIS A 341 7.00 -8.73 -26.85
N LEU A 342 7.03 -9.88 -26.15
CA LEU A 342 7.33 -11.17 -26.75
C LEU A 342 6.23 -11.58 -27.75
N ALA A 343 4.95 -11.46 -27.36
CA ALA A 343 3.82 -11.74 -28.24
C ALA A 343 3.74 -10.81 -29.47
N GLU A 344 4.16 -9.54 -29.33
CA GLU A 344 4.20 -8.54 -30.40
C GLU A 344 5.47 -8.64 -31.29
N GLY A 345 6.43 -9.48 -30.89
CA GLY A 345 7.70 -9.66 -31.60
C GLY A 345 8.59 -8.42 -31.59
N ASP A 346 8.56 -7.65 -30.50
CA ASP A 346 9.24 -6.35 -30.42
C ASP A 346 10.74 -6.45 -30.12
N PHE A 347 11.19 -7.51 -29.45
CA PHE A 347 12.57 -7.63 -28.98
C PHE A 347 13.61 -7.48 -30.11
N PRO A 348 13.57 -8.27 -31.21
CA PRO A 348 14.53 -8.09 -32.30
C PRO A 348 14.42 -6.72 -32.97
N LYS A 349 13.20 -6.18 -33.14
CA LYS A 349 12.95 -4.85 -33.73
C LYS A 349 13.59 -3.71 -32.92
N ARG A 350 13.83 -3.94 -31.62
CA ARG A 350 14.40 -2.97 -30.68
C ARG A 350 15.88 -3.22 -30.37
N GLY A 351 16.50 -4.21 -31.02
CA GLY A 351 17.91 -4.56 -30.86
C GLY A 351 18.21 -5.48 -29.67
N TYR A 352 17.20 -6.21 -29.18
CA TYR A 352 17.36 -7.24 -28.16
C TYR A 352 17.41 -8.62 -28.82
N PHE A 353 18.35 -9.47 -28.37
CA PHE A 353 18.47 -10.86 -28.78
C PHE A 353 18.55 -11.08 -30.32
N GLU A 354 19.22 -10.17 -31.06
CA GLU A 354 19.21 -10.11 -32.54
C GLU A 354 19.57 -11.44 -33.22
N ASP A 355 20.49 -12.23 -32.65
CA ASP A 355 20.95 -13.51 -33.20
C ASP A 355 20.32 -14.75 -32.51
N ILE A 356 19.25 -14.56 -31.73
CA ILE A 356 18.62 -15.63 -30.97
C ILE A 356 17.15 -15.75 -31.34
N ALA A 357 16.76 -16.92 -31.87
CA ALA A 357 15.36 -17.25 -32.08
C ALA A 357 14.64 -17.36 -30.72
N LEU A 358 13.78 -16.39 -30.43
CA LEU A 358 13.00 -16.36 -29.18
C LEU A 358 11.83 -17.34 -29.25
N HIS A 359 11.66 -18.12 -28.19
CA HIS A 359 10.55 -19.04 -28.03
C HIS A 359 9.29 -18.25 -27.62
N PRO A 360 8.11 -18.51 -28.22
CA PRO A 360 6.88 -17.76 -27.91
C PRO A 360 6.23 -18.12 -26.56
N ALA A 361 6.90 -18.92 -25.72
CA ALA A 361 6.33 -19.35 -24.44
C ALA A 361 6.46 -18.21 -23.43
N PRO A 362 5.50 -18.08 -22.49
CA PRO A 362 5.57 -17.03 -21.48
C PRO A 362 6.92 -17.04 -20.74
N PRO A 363 7.50 -15.86 -20.45
CA PRO A 363 8.78 -15.76 -19.78
C PRO A 363 8.76 -16.48 -18.42
N ARG A 364 9.92 -16.97 -17.98
CA ARG A 364 10.10 -17.42 -16.59
C ARG A 364 10.27 -16.18 -15.70
N LEU A 365 9.74 -16.22 -14.48
CA LEU A 365 9.90 -15.15 -13.49
C LEU A 365 10.82 -15.62 -12.36
N LEU A 366 12.02 -15.05 -12.26
CA LEU A 366 13.00 -15.41 -11.24
C LEU A 366 13.11 -14.27 -10.23
N LEU A 367 12.89 -14.57 -8.94
CA LEU A 367 13.07 -13.63 -7.85
C LEU A 367 14.38 -13.98 -7.14
N ALA A 368 15.38 -13.10 -7.21
CA ALA A 368 16.68 -13.34 -6.61
C ALA A 368 16.98 -12.33 -5.48
N ALA A 369 17.29 -12.85 -4.30
CA ALA A 369 17.65 -12.04 -3.15
C ALA A 369 18.58 -12.85 -2.23
N PRO A 370 19.33 -12.20 -1.31
CA PRO A 370 20.01 -12.92 -0.24
C PRO A 370 19.01 -13.81 0.51
N ALA A 371 19.38 -15.06 0.79
CA ALA A 371 18.49 -16.07 1.36
C ALA A 371 17.79 -15.61 2.66
N THR A 372 18.45 -14.76 3.46
CA THR A 372 17.95 -14.20 4.72
C THR A 372 17.11 -12.93 4.56
N ARG A 373 16.88 -12.47 3.32
CA ARG A 373 16.19 -11.21 3.00
C ARG A 373 14.87 -11.41 2.26
N PHE A 374 14.42 -12.63 2.05
CA PHE A 374 13.06 -12.87 1.56
C PHE A 374 12.05 -12.61 2.67
N HIS A 375 11.11 -11.70 2.41
CA HIS A 375 10.00 -11.48 3.32
C HIS A 375 9.05 -12.71 3.29
N PRO A 376 8.61 -13.26 4.43
CA PRO A 376 7.74 -14.46 4.47
C PRO A 376 6.47 -14.31 3.63
N SER A 377 5.82 -13.15 3.70
CA SER A 377 4.61 -12.80 2.93
C SER A 377 4.78 -12.82 1.41
N ASN A 378 6.00 -12.89 0.88
CA ASN A 378 6.20 -13.08 -0.56
C ASN A 378 5.60 -14.40 -1.02
N GLU A 379 5.65 -15.44 -0.19
CA GLU A 379 5.00 -16.72 -0.50
C GLU A 379 3.48 -16.60 -0.54
N THR A 380 2.90 -15.86 0.42
CA THR A 380 1.46 -15.59 0.46
C THR A 380 0.99 -14.89 -0.81
N VAL A 381 1.72 -13.87 -1.26
CA VAL A 381 1.36 -13.13 -2.49
C VAL A 381 1.50 -14.01 -3.73
N LEU A 382 2.59 -14.78 -3.84
CA LEU A 382 2.85 -15.65 -5.00
C LEU A 382 1.80 -16.74 -5.19
N ARG A 383 1.15 -17.23 -4.12
CA ARG A 383 0.05 -18.20 -4.21
C ARG A 383 -1.17 -17.69 -4.96
N TYR A 384 -1.28 -16.38 -5.17
CA TYR A 384 -2.35 -15.77 -5.95
C TYR A 384 -1.99 -15.54 -7.41
N PHE A 385 -0.77 -15.83 -7.87
CA PHE A 385 -0.40 -15.63 -9.27
C PHE A 385 -1.10 -16.64 -10.17
N HIS A 386 -1.38 -16.24 -11.41
CA HIS A 386 -1.94 -17.14 -12.42
C HIS A 386 -1.00 -18.35 -12.65
N PRO A 387 -1.52 -19.58 -12.76
CA PRO A 387 -0.70 -20.81 -12.86
C PRO A 387 0.21 -20.89 -14.10
N ASP A 388 -0.03 -20.07 -15.13
CA ASP A 388 0.82 -19.95 -16.30
C ASP A 388 2.10 -19.12 -16.05
N ILE A 389 2.15 -18.40 -14.94
CA ILE A 389 3.32 -17.61 -14.54
C ILE A 389 4.24 -18.53 -13.74
N GLU A 390 5.26 -19.06 -14.41
CA GLU A 390 6.28 -19.89 -13.78
C GLU A 390 7.21 -19.02 -12.93
N VAL A 391 7.02 -19.03 -11.61
CA VAL A 391 7.84 -18.26 -10.67
C VAL A 391 8.79 -19.15 -9.87
N GLU A 392 10.03 -18.68 -9.74
CA GLU A 392 11.05 -19.32 -8.92
C GLU A 392 11.73 -18.32 -7.99
N ARG A 393 11.74 -18.62 -6.69
CA ARG A 393 12.52 -17.88 -5.69
C ARG A 393 13.91 -18.49 -5.57
N ILE A 394 14.94 -17.67 -5.69
CA ILE A 394 16.34 -18.08 -5.65
C ILE A 394 17.03 -17.35 -4.50
N GLY A 395 17.40 -18.12 -3.46
CA GLY A 395 18.13 -17.62 -2.31
C GLY A 395 19.62 -17.61 -2.55
N LEU A 396 20.24 -16.45 -2.46
CA LEU A 396 21.68 -16.26 -2.68
C LEU A 396 22.45 -16.24 -1.35
N ALA A 397 23.69 -16.72 -1.36
CA ALA A 397 24.60 -16.56 -0.23
C ALA A 397 24.97 -15.09 -0.02
N HIS A 398 25.02 -14.64 1.23
CA HIS A 398 25.45 -13.28 1.54
C HIS A 398 26.98 -13.19 1.43
N GLY A 399 27.48 -12.40 0.47
CA GLY A 399 28.90 -12.22 0.22
C GLY A 399 29.14 -11.23 -0.91
N TRP A 400 29.26 -9.95 -0.56
CA TRP A 400 29.61 -8.91 -1.52
C TRP A 400 31.05 -9.16 -2.03
N GLY A 401 31.23 -9.27 -3.35
CA GLY A 401 32.54 -9.44 -3.98
C GLY A 401 33.04 -10.90 -4.16
N GLY A 402 32.25 -11.91 -3.79
CA GLY A 402 32.54 -13.33 -4.06
C GLY A 402 31.81 -13.89 -5.31
N PRO A 403 32.04 -15.15 -5.71
CA PRO A 403 31.24 -15.78 -6.75
C PRO A 403 29.77 -15.94 -6.29
N VAL A 404 28.82 -15.79 -7.21
CA VAL A 404 27.39 -16.01 -6.94
C VAL A 404 27.19 -17.46 -6.52
N ARG A 405 26.57 -17.67 -5.35
CA ARG A 405 26.23 -19.02 -4.85
C ARG A 405 24.76 -19.10 -4.50
N VAL A 406 24.05 -20.00 -5.17
CA VAL A 406 22.65 -20.33 -4.88
C VAL A 406 22.60 -21.28 -3.69
N LEU A 407 21.83 -20.91 -2.66
CA LEU A 407 21.61 -21.70 -1.45
C LEU A 407 20.32 -22.53 -1.52
N PHE A 408 19.27 -21.96 -2.11
CA PHE A 408 18.02 -22.67 -2.34
C PHE A 408 17.32 -22.17 -3.59
N ARG A 409 16.44 -23.04 -4.11
CA ARG A 409 15.49 -22.75 -5.17
C ARG A 409 14.12 -23.24 -4.75
N HIS A 410 13.12 -22.38 -4.83
CA HIS A 410 11.74 -22.73 -4.51
C HIS A 410 10.82 -22.28 -5.64
N SER A 411 10.34 -23.24 -6.42
CA SER A 411 9.31 -23.00 -7.42
C SER A 411 7.94 -22.98 -6.75
N THR A 412 7.08 -22.02 -7.09
CA THR A 412 5.65 -22.17 -6.83
C THR A 412 5.14 -23.24 -7.78
N MET A 413 5.02 -24.49 -7.30
CA MET A 413 4.48 -25.58 -8.12
C MET A 413 3.05 -25.25 -8.56
N LYS A 414 2.71 -25.69 -9.77
CA LYS A 414 1.33 -25.75 -10.25
C LYS A 414 0.53 -26.59 -9.25
N ALA A 415 -0.45 -25.97 -8.58
CA ALA A 415 -1.45 -26.69 -7.80
C ALA A 415 -2.39 -27.47 -8.72
#